data_AF-A0A349S965-F1
#
_entry.id   AF-A0A349S965-F1
#
_cell.length_a   1.000
_cell.length_b   1.000
_cell.length_c   1.000
_cell.angle_alpha   90.00
_cell.angle_beta   90.00
_cell.angle_gamma   90.00
#
_symmetry.space_group_name_H-M   'P 1'
#
loop_
_entity.id
_entity.type
_entity.pdbx_description
1 polymer ?
#
loop_
_entity_poly.entity_id
_entity_poly.type
_entity_poly.pdbx_seq_one_letter_code
_entity_poly.pdbx_strand_id
1 'polypeptide(L)'
;AAVASELLSAVNPAEAASNLTLAVRGHHLQLGSGPLPGGESTASNSLIEIRGTVDVTEITGSESFVHFSFMGQPWVALLDGIHALAGGAEIVLYVRPQDCFLFNTLTGKRVRKLSGGG
;
A
#
# COMPACT_ATOMS: atom_id res chain seq x y z
N ALA A 1 9.98 6.73 -0.15
CA ALA A 1 11.22 6.24 -0.79
C ALA A 1 11.11 4.74 -1.15
N ALA A 2 10.70 3.87 -0.22
CA ALA A 2 10.57 2.42 -0.46
C ALA A 2 9.60 2.05 -1.61
N VAL A 3 8.42 2.69 -1.67
CA VAL A 3 7.43 2.48 -2.75
C VAL A 3 8.04 2.71 -4.13
N ALA A 4 8.84 3.76 -4.30
CA ALA A 4 9.39 4.14 -5.59
C ALA A 4 10.42 3.13 -6.10
N SER A 5 11.28 2.58 -5.24
CA SER A 5 12.33 1.63 -5.66
C SER A 5 11.76 0.27 -6.07
N GLU A 6 10.79 -0.28 -5.33
CA GLU A 6 10.09 -1.53 -5.69
C GLU A 6 9.22 -1.36 -6.95
N LEU A 7 8.65 -0.16 -7.14
CA LEU A 7 7.94 0.16 -8.38
C LEU A 7 8.88 0.28 -9.57
N LEU A 8 10.05 0.91 -9.39
CA LEU A 8 10.99 1.14 -10.49
C LEU A 8 11.68 -0.16 -10.94
N SER A 9 11.93 -1.10 -10.04
CA SER A 9 12.47 -2.42 -10.39
C SER A 9 11.45 -3.32 -11.10
N ALA A 10 10.15 -3.11 -10.84
CA ALA A 10 9.07 -3.90 -11.42
C ALA A 10 8.60 -3.43 -12.81
N VAL A 11 9.08 -2.27 -13.27
CA VAL A 11 8.57 -1.59 -14.47
C VAL A 11 9.69 -1.48 -15.52
N ASN A 12 9.36 -1.80 -16.78
CA ASN A 12 10.35 -1.68 -17.85
C ASN A 12 10.68 -0.20 -18.14
N PRO A 13 11.87 0.14 -18.67
CA PRO A 13 12.28 1.53 -18.90
C PRO A 13 11.29 2.34 -19.76
N ALA A 14 10.66 1.70 -20.75
CA ALA A 14 9.65 2.34 -21.59
C ALA A 14 8.35 2.68 -20.85
N GLU A 15 8.01 1.89 -19.83
CA GLU A 15 6.84 2.10 -18.96
C GLU A 15 7.16 3.08 -17.81
N ALA A 16 8.40 3.08 -17.33
CA ALA A 16 8.90 4.01 -16.31
C ALA A 16 8.91 5.47 -16.81
N ALA A 17 9.00 5.66 -18.13
CA ALA A 17 8.84 6.97 -18.77
C ALA A 17 7.37 7.47 -18.79
N SER A 18 6.39 6.61 -18.45
CA SER A 18 4.97 6.96 -18.44
C SER A 18 4.48 7.27 -17.03
N ASN A 19 3.46 8.13 -16.90
CA ASN A 19 2.73 8.28 -15.64
C ASN A 19 1.97 6.99 -15.33
N LEU A 20 2.22 6.44 -14.13
CA LEU A 20 1.62 5.20 -13.65
C LEU A 20 0.79 5.48 -12.40
N THR A 21 -0.36 4.80 -12.33
CA THR A 21 -1.23 4.78 -11.17
C THR A 21 -1.07 3.45 -10.45
N LEU A 22 -0.63 3.51 -9.19
CA LEU A 22 -0.61 2.37 -8.27
C LEU A 22 -2.02 2.14 -7.71
N ALA A 23 -2.51 0.92 -7.83
CA ALA A 23 -3.76 0.51 -7.22
C ALA A 23 -3.53 -0.62 -6.22
N VAL A 24 -4.12 -0.47 -5.05
CA VAL A 24 -4.09 -1.43 -3.94
C VAL A 24 -5.52 -1.59 -3.44
N ARG A 25 -5.92 -2.81 -3.09
CA ARG A 25 -7.22 -3.06 -2.44
C ARG A 25 -7.12 -2.76 -0.96
N GLY A 26 -8.15 -2.16 -0.38
CA GLY A 26 -8.15 -1.76 1.05
C GLY A 26 -7.82 -2.91 2.01
N HIS A 27 -8.29 -4.13 1.74
CA HIS A 27 -8.01 -5.33 2.56
C HIS A 27 -6.61 -5.95 2.34
N HIS A 28 -5.82 -5.43 1.39
CA HIS A 28 -4.42 -5.80 1.24
C HIS A 28 -3.49 -4.87 2.04
N LEU A 29 -4.03 -3.81 2.64
CA LEU A 29 -3.30 -2.92 3.54
C LEU A 29 -3.35 -3.49 4.96
N GLN A 30 -2.21 -3.47 5.64
CA GLN A 30 -2.05 -4.04 6.98
C GLN A 30 -1.47 -2.99 7.94
N LEU A 31 -2.04 -2.91 9.15
CA LEU A 31 -1.59 -2.00 10.21
C LEU A 31 -0.46 -2.64 11.01
N GLY A 32 0.77 -2.12 10.89
CA GLY A 32 1.97 -2.82 11.40
C GLY A 32 2.13 -4.22 10.79
N SER A 33 3.14 -5.03 11.09
CA SER A 33 4.51 -4.73 11.50
C SER A 33 5.40 -4.79 10.25
N GLY A 34 6.36 -3.87 10.11
CA GLY A 34 7.60 -4.24 9.41
C GLY A 34 8.25 -5.45 10.09
N PRO A 35 9.24 -6.12 9.46
CA PRO A 35 9.80 -7.37 9.98
C PRO A 35 10.16 -7.27 11.47
N LEU A 36 9.66 -8.23 12.26
CA LEU A 36 9.89 -8.30 13.71
C LEU A 36 11.39 -8.23 14.02
N PRO A 37 11.83 -7.50 15.07
CA PRO A 37 13.21 -7.59 15.53
C PRO A 37 13.48 -9.01 16.04
N GLY A 38 14.21 -9.81 15.26
CA GLY A 38 14.52 -11.21 15.55
C GLY A 38 13.70 -12.24 14.77
N GLY A 39 12.75 -11.81 13.94
CA GLY A 39 12.16 -12.65 12.90
C GLY A 39 13.04 -12.56 11.66
N GLU A 40 13.40 -13.71 11.10
CA GLU A 40 14.21 -13.81 9.89
C GLU A 40 13.71 -12.81 8.84
N SER A 41 14.56 -11.83 8.50
CA SER A 41 14.40 -11.03 7.30
C SER A 41 14.60 -11.96 6.13
N THR A 42 13.60 -12.77 5.83
CA THR A 42 13.59 -13.56 4.62
C THR A 42 13.54 -12.54 3.49
N ALA A 43 14.57 -12.54 2.66
CA ALA A 43 14.66 -11.73 1.44
C ALA A 43 13.53 -12.04 0.41
N SER A 44 12.47 -12.73 0.82
CA SER A 44 11.32 -13.20 0.05
C SER A 44 10.01 -12.47 0.37
N ASN A 45 9.99 -11.46 1.26
CA ASN A 45 8.77 -10.72 1.58
C ASN A 45 9.01 -9.20 1.67
N SER A 46 9.51 -8.58 0.59
CA SER A 46 9.53 -7.12 0.46
C SER A 46 8.13 -6.56 0.72
N LEU A 47 7.97 -5.72 1.74
CA LEU A 47 6.74 -4.99 2.00
C LEU A 47 6.91 -3.54 1.55
N ILE A 48 5.88 -3.01 0.91
CA ILE A 48 5.80 -1.60 0.53
C ILE A 48 5.14 -0.85 1.69
N GLU A 49 5.86 0.10 2.26
CA GLU A 49 5.37 0.97 3.32
C GLU A 49 4.58 2.16 2.74
N ILE A 50 3.40 2.42 3.30
CA ILE A 50 2.48 3.51 2.97
C ILE A 50 2.25 4.35 4.24
N ARG A 51 2.80 5.55 4.27
CA ARG A 51 2.67 6.51 5.39
C ARG A 51 1.68 7.60 5.04
N GLY A 52 0.57 7.65 5.75
CA GLY A 52 -0.49 8.61 5.50
C GLY A 52 -0.98 9.32 6.76
N THR A 53 -2.01 10.14 6.59
CA THR A 53 -2.69 10.85 7.67
C THR A 53 -4.15 10.47 7.68
N VAL A 54 -4.66 10.03 8.82
CA VAL A 54 -6.04 9.58 8.99
C VAL A 54 -7.00 10.77 8.84
N ASP A 55 -8.03 10.59 8.04
CA ASP A 55 -9.14 11.55 7.91
C ASP A 55 -10.28 11.14 8.84
N VAL A 56 -10.76 9.90 8.70
CA VAL A 56 -11.84 9.34 9.51
C VAL A 56 -11.68 7.82 9.65
N THR A 57 -12.15 7.28 10.77
CA THR A 57 -12.23 5.84 11.00
C THR A 57 -13.68 5.44 11.27
N GLU A 58 -14.17 4.46 10.52
CA GLU A 58 -15.50 3.86 10.69
C GLU A 58 -15.33 2.44 11.22
N ILE A 59 -15.95 2.13 12.35
CA ILE A 59 -15.88 0.81 12.98
C ILE A 59 -17.20 0.09 12.73
N THR A 60 -17.16 -1.06 12.07
CA THR A 60 -18.33 -1.88 11.74
C THR A 60 -18.13 -3.30 12.26
N GLY A 61 -18.52 -3.54 13.52
CA GLY A 61 -18.38 -4.86 14.14
C GLY A 61 -16.92 -5.22 14.42
N SER A 62 -16.40 -6.25 13.74
CA SER A 62 -15.03 -6.74 13.89
C SER A 62 -14.03 -6.14 12.90
N GLU A 63 -14.45 -5.13 12.12
CA GLU A 63 -13.63 -4.50 11.08
C GLU A 63 -13.60 -2.98 11.29
N SER A 64 -12.50 -2.35 10.83
CA SER A 64 -12.32 -0.90 10.81
C SER A 64 -11.97 -0.42 9.40
N PHE A 65 -12.77 0.49 8.87
CA PHE A 65 -12.49 1.22 7.64
C PHE A 65 -11.77 2.51 8.00
N VAL A 66 -10.55 2.66 7.52
CA VAL A 66 -9.76 3.87 7.77
C VAL A 66 -9.62 4.63 6.47
N HIS A 67 -10.21 5.82 6.43
CA HIS A 67 -9.99 6.80 5.36
C HIS A 67 -8.75 7.61 5.72
N PHE A 68 -7.78 7.69 4.82
CA PHE A 68 -6.54 8.42 5.04
C PHE A 68 -6.00 9.05 3.76
N SER A 69 -5.20 10.10 3.91
CA SER A 69 -4.47 10.72 2.81
C SER A 69 -3.08 10.12 2.66
N PHE A 70 -2.73 9.71 1.45
CA PHE A 70 -1.37 9.30 1.08
C PHE A 70 -0.93 10.04 -0.19
N MET A 71 0.22 10.72 -0.13
CA MET A 71 0.72 11.57 -1.22
C MET A 71 -0.33 12.60 -1.72
N GLY A 72 -1.15 13.12 -0.81
CA GLY A 72 -2.21 14.08 -1.13
C GLY A 72 -3.40 13.48 -1.88
N GLN A 73 -3.53 12.15 -1.94
CA GLN A 73 -4.67 11.44 -2.53
C GLN A 73 -5.45 10.70 -1.43
N PRO A 74 -6.79 10.57 -1.56
CA PRO A 74 -7.61 9.82 -0.61
C PRO A 74 -7.47 8.31 -0.81
N TRP A 75 -7.31 7.58 0.29
CA TRP A 75 -7.16 6.13 0.35
C TRP A 75 -8.10 5.55 1.41
N VAL A 76 -8.42 4.26 1.26
CA VAL A 76 -9.20 3.50 2.24
C VAL A 76 -8.49 2.19 2.56
N ALA A 77 -8.27 1.94 3.84
CA ALA A 77 -7.83 0.66 4.37
C ALA A 77 -9.00 -0.07 5.03
N LEU A 78 -9.06 -1.39 4.84
CA LEU A 78 -9.96 -2.27 5.57
C LEU A 78 -9.10 -3.14 6.50
N LEU A 79 -9.19 -2.87 7.80
CA LEU A 79 -8.37 -3.49 8.82
C LEU A 79 -9.22 -4.44 9.67
N ASP A 80 -8.69 -5.63 9.92
CA ASP A 80 -9.29 -6.57 10.88
C ASP A 80 -9.13 -6.04 12.30
N GLY A 81 -10.21 -6.06 13.08
CA GLY A 81 -10.28 -5.60 14.45
C GLY A 81 -10.82 -4.18 14.61
N ILE A 82 -10.88 -3.73 15.86
CA ILE A 82 -11.36 -2.40 16.25
C ILE A 82 -10.16 -1.48 16.41
N HIS A 83 -9.95 -0.59 15.45
CA HIS A 83 -8.85 0.38 15.43
C HIS A 83 -9.44 1.79 15.49
N ALA A 84 -9.46 2.40 16.68
CA ALA A 84 -9.97 3.75 16.85
C ALA A 84 -8.89 4.80 16.56
N LEU A 85 -8.55 5.00 15.29
CA LEU A 85 -7.57 6.01 14.88
C LEU A 85 -8.22 7.40 14.79
N ALA A 86 -7.61 8.39 15.44
CA ALA A 86 -8.10 9.76 15.43
C ALA A 86 -7.81 10.45 14.09
N GLY A 87 -8.73 11.32 13.64
CA GLY A 87 -8.48 12.21 12.51
C GLY A 87 -7.27 13.11 12.78
N GLY A 88 -6.41 13.27 11.78
CA GLY A 88 -5.12 13.96 11.86
C GLY A 88 -3.97 13.10 12.40
N ALA A 89 -4.22 11.87 12.86
CA ALA A 89 -3.14 10.97 13.29
C ALA A 89 -2.32 10.45 12.09
N GLU A 90 -1.02 10.22 12.30
CA GLU A 90 -0.21 9.48 11.33
C GLU A 90 -0.57 8.00 11.35
N ILE A 91 -0.66 7.39 10.17
CA ILE A 91 -0.85 5.95 10.00
C ILE A 91 0.25 5.38 9.11
N VAL A 92 0.79 4.23 9.52
CA VAL A 92 1.76 3.46 8.72
C VAL A 92 1.14 2.11 8.38
N LEU A 93 0.97 1.88 7.09
CA LEU A 93 0.41 0.66 6.53
C LEU A 93 1.45 -0.05 5.67
N TYR A 94 1.30 -1.36 5.53
CA TYR A 94 2.14 -2.17 4.67
C TYR A 94 1.30 -2.94 3.66
N VAL A 95 1.86 -3.14 2.46
CA VAL A 95 1.26 -3.97 1.41
C VAL A 95 2.33 -4.81 0.73
N ARG A 96 1.98 -6.03 0.33
CA ARG A 96 2.88 -6.86 -0.48
C ARG A 96 2.88 -6.38 -1.94
N PRO A 97 4.02 -6.34 -2.64
CA PRO A 97 4.09 -6.02 -4.06
C PRO A 97 3.12 -6.88 -4.88
N GLN A 98 3.04 -8.18 -4.59
CA GLN A 98 2.10 -9.11 -5.22
C GLN A 98 0.63 -8.80 -5.00
N ASP A 99 0.26 -7.77 -4.26
CA ASP A 99 -1.12 -7.35 -4.06
C ASP A 99 -1.40 -5.98 -4.72
N CYS A 100 -0.38 -5.42 -5.36
CA CYS A 100 -0.39 -4.15 -6.07
C CYS A 100 -0.55 -4.33 -7.57
N PHE A 101 -1.28 -3.40 -8.18
CA PHE A 101 -1.46 -3.31 -9.64
C PHE A 101 -0.97 -1.97 -10.15
N LEU A 102 -0.44 -1.98 -11.38
CA LEU A 102 -0.06 -0.79 -12.10
C LEU A 102 -0.94 -0.57 -13.32
N PHE A 103 -1.38 0.67 -13.46
CA PHE A 103 -2.18 1.15 -14.56
C PHE A 103 -1.46 2.32 -15.22
N ASN A 104 -1.55 2.41 -16.54
CA ASN A 104 -1.10 3.60 -17.24
C ASN A 104 -2.12 4.72 -16.99
N THR A 105 -1.67 5.86 -16.46
CA THR A 105 -2.56 6.95 -16.01
C THR A 105 -3.35 7.57 -17.18
N LEU A 106 -2.78 7.60 -18.39
CA LEU A 106 -3.44 8.22 -19.55
C LEU A 106 -4.49 7.30 -20.19
N THR A 107 -4.20 5.99 -20.26
CA THR A 107 -5.06 5.03 -20.96
C THR A 107 -5.99 4.25 -20.04
N GLY A 108 -5.72 4.26 -18.73
CA GLY A 108 -6.41 3.43 -17.74
C GLY A 108 -6.15 1.93 -17.90
N LYS A 109 -5.29 1.52 -18.85
CA LYS A 109 -5.00 0.11 -19.09
C LYS A 109 -4.11 -0.44 -17.98
N ARG A 110 -4.47 -1.62 -17.46
CA ARG A 110 -3.60 -2.38 -16.56
C ARG A 110 -2.31 -2.74 -17.31
N VAL A 111 -1.20 -2.25 -16.79
CA VAL A 111 0.14 -2.59 -17.27
C VAL A 111 0.49 -3.97 -16.75
N ARG A 112 0.53 -4.13 -15.42
CA ARG A 112 0.83 -5.40 -14.77
C ARG A 112 0.41 -5.45 -13.30
N LYS A 113 0.56 -6.63 -12.73
CA LYS A 113 0.60 -6.87 -11.28
C LYS A 113 2.09 -6.88 -10.88
N LEU A 114 2.47 -6.28 -9.75
CA LEU A 114 3.87 -6.40 -9.30
C LEU A 114 4.11 -7.85 -8.88
N SER A 115 5.28 -8.40 -9.19
CA SER A 115 5.70 -9.68 -8.63
C SER A 115 6.22 -9.44 -7.21
N GLY A 116 5.76 -10.23 -6.24
CA GLY A 116 6.56 -10.45 -5.03
C GLY A 116 7.81 -11.21 -5.49
N GLY A 117 9.01 -10.78 -5.08
CA GLY A 117 10.25 -11.42 -5.53
C GLY A 117 10.21 -12.94 -5.38
N GLY A 118 10.44 -13.64 -6.49
CA GLY A 118 10.42 -15.10 -6.65
C GLY A 118 10.66 -15.48 -8.10
#